data_AF-A0A168GIQ7-F1
#
_entry.id   AF-A0A168GIQ7-F1
#
_cell.length_a   1.000
_cell.length_b   1.000
_cell.length_c   1.000
_cell.angle_alpha   90.00
_cell.angle_beta   90.00
_cell.angle_gamma   90.00
#
_symmetry.space_group_name_H-M   'P 1'
#
loop_
_entity.id
_entity.type
_entity.pdbx_description
1 polymer ?
#
loop_
_entity_poly.entity_id
_entity_poly.type
_entity_poly.pdbx_seq_one_letter_code
_entity_poly.pdbx_strand_id
1 'polypeptide(L)'
;DERAYGSQLLPGEGSAMAAYVKEGKRIPRRGEIGLSGDQIAEFEKAGYVMSGSRHQRMNAVRLRKENQVISAEEKRLVLQHAQEQKIKRENEIISGFREIL
;
A
#
# COMPACT_ATOMS: atom_id res chain seq x y z
N ASP A 1 -4.33 -10.03 -8.50
CA ASP A 1 -5.13 -9.69 -9.68
C ASP A 1 -4.57 -8.41 -10.27
N GLU A 2 -4.07 -8.41 -11.50
CA GLU A 2 -3.34 -7.26 -12.10
C GLU A 2 -4.19 -5.99 -12.18
N ARG A 3 -5.52 -6.13 -12.11
CA ARG A 3 -6.50 -5.03 -12.09
C ARG A 3 -7.06 -4.71 -10.69
N ALA A 4 -6.54 -5.35 -9.64
CA ALA A 4 -7.04 -5.16 -8.25
C ALA A 4 -7.01 -3.70 -7.81
N TYR A 5 -6.07 -2.91 -8.35
CA TYR A 5 -5.82 -1.53 -7.94
C TYR A 5 -6.44 -0.50 -8.90
N GLY A 6 -7.32 -0.91 -9.82
CA GLY A 6 -8.06 -0.02 -10.74
C GLY A 6 -7.40 0.18 -12.11
N SER A 7 -8.16 0.79 -13.05
CA SER A 7 -7.81 0.89 -14.47
C SER A 7 -6.80 1.98 -14.83
N GLN A 8 -6.42 2.83 -13.87
CA GLN A 8 -5.54 3.99 -14.10
C GLN A 8 -4.05 3.69 -13.89
N LEU A 9 -3.71 2.46 -13.53
CA LEU A 9 -2.34 1.98 -13.34
C LEU A 9 -1.92 1.13 -14.53
N LEU A 10 -0.63 1.16 -14.86
CA LEU A 10 -0.07 0.26 -15.85
C LEU A 10 -0.11 -1.20 -15.34
N PRO A 11 -0.13 -2.19 -16.25
CA PRO A 11 -0.06 -3.59 -15.86
C PRO A 11 1.12 -3.85 -14.91
N GLY A 12 0.84 -4.49 -13.77
CA GLY A 12 1.86 -4.78 -12.73
C GLY A 12 2.30 -3.61 -11.86
N GLU A 13 2.00 -2.35 -12.22
CA GLU A 13 2.41 -1.16 -11.46
C GLU A 13 1.79 -1.17 -10.05
N GLY A 14 0.49 -1.42 -9.94
CA GLY A 14 -0.20 -1.46 -8.65
C GLY A 14 0.29 -2.57 -7.73
N SER A 15 0.55 -3.76 -8.29
CA SER A 15 1.09 -4.90 -7.53
C SER A 15 2.48 -4.60 -6.98
N ALA A 16 3.35 -3.98 -7.78
CA ALA A 16 4.69 -3.58 -7.34
C ALA A 16 4.61 -2.52 -6.22
N MET A 17 3.79 -1.49 -6.38
CA MET A 17 3.59 -0.45 -5.37
C MET A 17 3.03 -1.03 -4.06
N ALA A 18 2.09 -1.96 -4.13
CA ALA A 18 1.50 -2.59 -2.96
C ALA A 18 2.53 -3.39 -2.14
N ALA A 19 3.53 -4.01 -2.78
CA ALA A 19 4.61 -4.69 -2.08
C ALA A 19 5.40 -3.72 -1.19
N TYR A 20 5.76 -2.55 -1.70
CA TYR A 20 6.45 -1.51 -0.92
C TYR A 20 5.57 -0.99 0.22
N VAL A 21 4.26 -0.77 -0.02
CA VAL A 21 3.32 -0.33 1.03
C VAL A 21 3.22 -1.35 2.16
N LYS A 22 3.13 -2.65 1.84
CA LYS A 22 3.11 -3.73 2.84
C LYS A 22 4.38 -3.81 3.66
N GLU A 23 5.52 -3.54 3.04
CA GLU A 23 6.82 -3.49 3.71
C GLU A 23 7.03 -2.19 4.51
N GLY A 24 6.09 -1.24 4.47
CA GLY A 24 6.23 0.07 5.10
C GLY A 24 7.34 0.92 4.47
N LYS A 25 7.78 0.56 3.26
CA LYS A 25 8.87 1.22 2.54
C LYS A 25 8.33 2.31 1.64
N ARG A 26 9.17 3.32 1.42
CA ARG A 26 8.95 4.36 0.41
C ARG A 26 8.81 3.71 -0.97
N ILE A 27 7.79 4.11 -1.73
CA ILE A 27 7.65 3.73 -3.14
C ILE A 27 8.70 4.52 -3.95
N PRO A 28 9.66 3.86 -4.61
CA PRO A 28 10.74 4.55 -5.30
C PRO A 28 10.24 5.25 -6.58
N ARG A 29 10.73 6.47 -6.81
CA ARG A 29 10.58 7.17 -8.10
C ARG A 29 11.50 6.53 -9.14
N ARG A 30 11.24 6.73 -10.44
CA ARG A 30 12.07 6.17 -11.53
C ARG A 30 13.56 6.49 -11.38
N GLY A 31 13.90 7.71 -10.95
CA GLY A 31 15.30 8.13 -10.71
C GLY A 31 15.90 7.63 -9.39
N GLU A 32 15.13 6.89 -8.59
CA GLU A 32 15.52 6.33 -7.29
C GLU A 32 15.62 4.80 -7.33
N ILE A 33 15.33 4.18 -8.48
CA ILE A 33 15.45 2.73 -8.64
C ILE A 33 16.91 2.34 -8.38
N GLY A 34 17.12 1.44 -7.43
CA GLY A 34 18.44 1.00 -6.98
C GLY A 34 18.99 1.75 -5.77
N LEU A 35 18.28 2.76 -5.26
CA LEU A 35 18.57 3.38 -3.97
C LEU A 35 17.59 2.87 -2.91
N SER A 36 18.08 2.66 -1.70
CA SER A 36 17.21 2.40 -0.54
C SER A 36 16.50 3.68 -0.08
N GLY A 37 15.37 3.52 0.60
CA GLY A 37 14.61 4.64 1.17
C GLY A 37 15.45 5.52 2.09
N ASP A 38 16.34 4.90 2.88
CA ASP A 38 17.21 5.59 3.82
C ASP A 38 18.27 6.43 3.11
N GLN A 39 18.90 5.88 2.06
CA GLN A 39 19.85 6.63 1.23
C GLN A 39 19.21 7.86 0.58
N ILE A 40 17.97 7.72 0.10
CA ILE A 40 17.22 8.84 -0.47
C ILE A 40 16.98 9.92 0.59
N ALA A 41 16.58 9.53 1.79
CA ALA A 41 16.36 10.47 2.90
C ALA A 41 17.65 11.19 3.32
N GLU A 42 18.79 10.49 3.32
CA GLU A 42 20.10 11.10 3.58
C GLU A 42 20.48 12.13 2.50
N PHE A 43 20.28 11.81 1.22
CA PHE A 43 20.53 12.76 0.14
C PHE A 43 19.60 13.97 0.21
N GLU A 44 18.31 13.78 0.47
CA GLU A 44 17.35 14.87 0.65
C GLU A 44 17.74 15.75 1.86
N LYS A 45 18.21 15.16 2.97
CA LYS A 45 18.69 15.88 4.15
C LYS A 45 19.97 16.67 3.89
N ALA A 46 20.88 16.14 3.07
CA ALA A 46 22.08 16.84 2.64
C ALA A 46 21.80 18.00 1.65
N GLY A 47 20.55 18.18 1.21
CA GLY A 47 20.13 19.25 0.32
C GLY A 47 20.13 18.87 -1.16
N TYR A 48 20.37 17.60 -1.50
CA TYR A 48 20.22 17.12 -2.86
C TYR A 48 18.74 17.08 -3.24
N VAL A 49 18.47 17.44 -4.49
CA VAL A 49 17.12 17.44 -5.05
C VAL A 49 16.99 16.25 -6.00
N MET A 50 16.17 15.27 -5.62
CA MET A 50 15.97 14.07 -6.44
C MET A 50 15.32 14.40 -7.79
N SER A 51 15.71 13.67 -8.84
CA SER A 51 15.20 13.90 -10.19
C SER A 51 13.67 13.79 -10.25
N GLY A 52 13.03 14.73 -10.94
CA GLY A 52 11.57 14.81 -11.06
C GLY A 52 10.82 15.44 -9.88
N SER A 53 11.49 15.68 -8.75
CA SER A 53 10.87 16.30 -7.56
C SER A 53 10.34 17.71 -7.78
N ARG A 54 10.91 18.49 -8.71
CA ARG A 54 10.46 19.86 -9.02
C ARG A 54 9.25 19.93 -9.96
N HIS A 55 8.84 18.81 -10.56
CA HIS A 55 7.80 18.83 -11.59
C HIS A 55 6.39 18.64 -10.98
N GLN A 56 5.70 19.74 -10.70
CA GLN A 56 4.40 19.75 -9.99
C GLN A 56 3.37 18.76 -10.58
N ARG A 57 3.14 18.80 -11.91
CA ARG A 57 2.16 17.93 -12.57
C ARG A 57 2.49 16.44 -12.43
N MET A 58 3.77 16.08 -12.47
CA MET A 58 4.19 14.69 -12.33
C MET A 58 4.04 14.21 -10.89
N ASN A 59 4.39 15.07 -9.93
CA ASN A 59 4.18 14.78 -8.51
C ASN A 59 2.71 14.56 -8.18
N ALA A 60 1.81 15.36 -8.74
CA ALA A 60 0.36 15.18 -8.54
C ALA A 60 -0.13 13.84 -9.11
N VAL A 61 0.31 13.46 -10.32
CA VAL A 61 -0.02 12.16 -10.91
C VAL A 61 0.54 11.01 -10.08
N ARG A 62 1.78 11.14 -9.60
CA ARG A 62 2.42 10.16 -8.72
C ARG A 62 1.63 9.97 -7.43
N LEU A 63 1.36 11.06 -6.70
CA LEU A 63 0.59 11.03 -5.45
C LEU A 63 -0.80 10.40 -5.66
N ARG A 64 -1.47 10.72 -6.77
CA ARG A 64 -2.74 10.08 -7.12
C ARG A 64 -2.60 8.56 -7.25
N LYS A 65 -1.58 8.08 -7.98
CA LYS A 65 -1.33 6.63 -8.15
C LYS A 65 -1.00 5.96 -6.82
N GLU A 66 -0.16 6.58 -5.99
CA GLU A 66 0.18 6.07 -4.66
C GLU A 66 -1.06 5.96 -3.77
N ASN A 67 -1.85 7.03 -3.70
CA ASN A 67 -3.10 7.04 -2.91
C ASN A 67 -4.11 6.00 -3.39
N GLN A 68 -4.18 5.73 -4.70
CA GLN A 68 -5.05 4.70 -5.27
C GLN A 68 -4.68 3.30 -4.75
N VAL A 69 -3.38 3.00 -4.68
CA VAL A 69 -2.89 1.71 -4.17
C VAL A 69 -3.09 1.61 -2.65
N ILE A 70 -2.73 2.67 -1.92
CA ILE A 70 -2.89 2.73 -0.46
C ILE A 70 -4.36 2.55 -0.08
N SER A 71 -5.27 3.31 -0.69
CA SER A 71 -6.70 3.22 -0.39
C SER A 71 -7.28 1.83 -0.69
N ALA A 72 -6.82 1.19 -1.77
CA ALA A 72 -7.23 -0.17 -2.10
C ALA A 72 -6.72 -1.21 -1.09
N GLU A 73 -5.46 -1.10 -0.65
CA GLU A 73 -4.90 -1.99 0.38
C GLU A 73 -5.53 -1.75 1.76
N GLU A 74 -5.76 -0.50 2.15
CA GLU A 74 -6.47 -0.16 3.39
C GLU A 74 -7.87 -0.76 3.38
N LYS A 75 -8.62 -0.60 2.29
CA LYS A 75 -9.96 -1.20 2.16
C LYS A 75 -9.91 -2.71 2.27
N ARG A 76 -8.91 -3.35 1.67
CA ARG A 76 -8.71 -4.79 1.75
C ARG A 76 -8.41 -5.25 3.18
N LEU A 77 -7.53 -4.54 3.89
CA LEU A 77 -7.19 -4.81 5.29
C LEU A 77 -8.42 -4.67 6.20
N VAL A 78 -9.22 -3.61 6.02
CA VAL A 78 -10.46 -3.40 6.77
C VAL A 78 -11.45 -4.54 6.55
N LEU A 79 -11.62 -4.99 5.29
CA LEU A 79 -12.52 -6.10 4.98
C LEU A 79 -12.04 -7.43 5.55
N GLN A 80 -10.74 -7.71 5.48
CA GLN A 80 -10.15 -8.91 6.08
C GLN A 80 -10.36 -8.91 7.60
N HIS A 81 -10.10 -7.79 8.26
CA HIS A 81 -10.34 -7.65 9.70
C HIS A 81 -11.82 -7.85 10.04
N ALA A 82 -12.74 -7.25 9.30
CA ALA A 82 -14.18 -7.45 9.53
C ALA A 82 -14.60 -8.92 9.37
N GLN A 83 -14.05 -9.63 8.37
CA GLN A 83 -14.30 -11.05 8.16
C GLN A 83 -13.75 -11.91 9.30
N GLU A 84 -12.52 -11.63 9.76
CA GLU A 84 -11.92 -12.33 10.90
C GLU A 84 -12.73 -12.15 12.19
N GLN A 85 -13.21 -10.92 12.46
CA GLN A 85 -14.07 -10.64 13.61
C GLN A 85 -15.40 -11.39 13.53
N LYS A 86 -15.99 -11.48 12.32
CA LYS A 86 -17.21 -12.26 12.11
C LYS A 86 -16.99 -13.75 12.41
N ILE A 87 -15.91 -14.34 11.90
CA ILE A 87 -15.58 -15.76 12.14
C ILE A 87 -15.31 -16.01 13.63
N LYS A 88 -14.58 -15.13 14.31
CA LYS A 88 -14.35 -15.24 15.76
C LYS A 88 -15.66 -15.24 16.53
N ARG A 89 -16.55 -14.29 16.23
CA ARG A 89 -17.88 -14.20 16.85
C ARG A 89 -18.73 -15.44 16.58
N GLU A 90 -18.73 -15.97 15.37
CA GLU A 90 -19.44 -17.21 15.04
C GLU A 90 -18.88 -18.40 15.81
N ASN A 91 -17.56 -18.52 15.94
CA ASN A 91 -16.92 -19.59 16.72
C ASN A 91 -17.24 -19.49 18.22
N GLU A 92 -17.25 -18.29 18.80
CA GLU A 92 -17.64 -18.06 20.19
C GLU A 92 -19.10 -18.46 20.45
N ILE A 93 -20.00 -18.15 19.51
CA ILE A 93 -21.39 -18.58 19.59
C ILE A 93 -21.48 -20.11 19.56
N ILE A 94 -20.78 -20.76 18.61
CA ILE A 94 -20.77 -22.23 18.49
C ILE A 94 -20.19 -22.88 19.75
N SER A 95 -19.12 -22.35 20.33
CA SER A 95 -18.55 -22.88 21.57
C SER A 95 -19.52 -22.74 22.74
N GLY A 96 -20.20 -21.59 22.86
CA GLY A 96 -21.23 -21.37 23.89
C GLY A 96 -22.40 -22.35 23.77
N PHE A 97 -22.84 -22.68 22.55
CA PHE A 97 -23.88 -23.70 22.36
C PHE A 97 -23.41 -25.12 22.70
N ARG A 98 -22.12 -25.44 22.54
CA ARG A 98 -21.56 -26.76 22.91
C ARG A 98 -21.43 -26.96 24.41
N GLU A 99 -21.26 -25.91 25.20
CA GLU A 99 -21.16 -26.02 26.67
C GLU A 99 -22.51 -26.26 27.35
N ILE A 100 -23.63 -26.01 26.66
CA ILE A 100 -25.00 -26.18 27.19
C ILE A 100 -25.55 -27.60 26.95
N LEU A 101 -24.94 -28.37 26.04
CA LEU A 101 -25.27 -29.79 25.76
C LEU A 101 -24.38 -30.73 26.57
#